data_AF-A0A4Y8L001-F1
#
_entry.id   AF-A0A4Y8L001-F1
#
_cell.length_a   1.000
_cell.length_b   1.000
_cell.length_c   1.000
_cell.angle_alpha   90.00
_cell.angle_beta   90.00
_cell.angle_gamma   90.00
#
_symmetry.space_group_name_H-M   'P 1'
#
loop_
_entity.id
_entity.type
_entity.pdbx_description
1 polymer ?
#
loop_
_entity_poly.entity_id
_entity_poly.type
_entity_poly.pdbx_seq_one_letter_code
_entity_poly.pdbx_strand_id
1 'polypeptide(L)' 'MLIDILKDWVASAGIRKHIPFHCFRHTFAALQVALGADIYTVIKMLTHKNVSTTQIYADLVNAMKRESANKISLK' A
#
# COMPACT_ATOMS: atom_id res chain seq x y z
N MET A 1 -24.74 1.75 -0.56
CA MET A 1 -24.76 0.80 -1.70
C MET A 1 -23.41 0.13 -1.95
N LEU A 2 -22.31 0.84 -2.24
CA LEU A 2 -20.97 0.20 -2.36
C LEU A 2 -20.27 -0.02 -1.01
N ILE A 3 -20.40 0.93 -0.07
CA ILE A 3 -19.75 0.87 1.25
C ILE A 3 -20.27 -0.29 2.09
N ASP A 4 -21.54 -0.63 1.93
CA ASP A 4 -22.19 -1.69 2.70
C ASP A 4 -21.73 -3.07 2.24
N ILE A 5 -21.64 -3.28 0.91
CA ILE A 5 -21.08 -4.51 0.33
C ILE A 5 -19.63 -4.74 0.78
N LEU A 6 -18.82 -3.66 0.82
CA LEU A 6 -17.45 -3.76 1.29
C LEU A 6 -17.38 -4.23 2.75
N LYS A 7 -18.24 -3.70 3.63
CA LYS A 7 -18.27 -4.11 5.04
C LYS A 7 -18.59 -5.60 5.18
N ASP A 8 -19.54 -6.10 4.39
CA ASP A 8 -19.92 -7.52 4.39
C ASP A 8 -18.75 -8.40 3.94
N TRP A 9 -18.02 -8.00 2.90
CA TRP A 9 -16.83 -8.72 2.44
C TRP A 9 -15.70 -8.73 3.47
N VAL A 10 -15.43 -7.56 4.09
CA VAL A 10 -14.40 -7.42 5.13
C VAL A 10 -14.75 -8.27 6.35
N ALA A 11 -16.02 -8.28 6.77
CA ALA A 11 -16.51 -9.11 7.85
C ALA A 11 -16.41 -10.61 7.52
N SER A 12 -16.80 -11.00 6.30
CA SER A 12 -16.71 -12.39 5.81
C SER A 12 -15.26 -12.89 5.72
N ALA A 13 -14.31 -12.01 5.43
CA ALA A 13 -12.88 -12.30 5.45
C ALA A 13 -12.28 -12.39 6.88
N GLY A 14 -13.09 -12.22 7.93
CA GLY A 14 -12.64 -12.26 9.33
C GLY A 14 -11.89 -11.01 9.79
N ILE A 15 -11.90 -9.94 8.99
CA ILE A 15 -11.19 -8.70 9.31
C ILE A 15 -12.05 -7.86 10.25
N ARG A 16 -11.58 -7.68 11.49
CA ARG A 16 -12.28 -6.89 12.53
C ARG A 16 -11.99 -5.38 12.46
N LYS A 17 -10.98 -4.99 11.69
CA LYS A 17 -10.60 -3.58 11.52
C LYS A 17 -11.56 -2.90 10.55
N HIS A 18 -11.95 -1.67 10.85
CA HIS A 18 -12.67 -0.84 9.90
C HIS A 18 -11.76 -0.44 8.72
N ILE A 19 -12.11 -0.89 7.51
CA ILE A 19 -11.37 -0.59 6.28
C ILE A 19 -12.24 0.28 5.35
N PRO A 20 -11.91 1.57 5.19
CA PRO A 20 -12.55 2.40 4.16
C PRO A 20 -12.04 2.05 2.77
N PHE A 21 -12.83 2.36 1.73
CA PHE A 21 -12.44 2.12 0.33
C PHE A 21 -11.07 2.70 -0.05
N HIS A 22 -10.68 3.83 0.53
CA HIS A 22 -9.40 4.46 0.22
C HIS A 22 -8.19 3.58 0.60
N CYS A 23 -8.34 2.64 1.53
CA CYS A 23 -7.29 1.68 1.87
C CYS A 23 -6.88 0.76 0.71
N PHE A 24 -7.79 0.44 -0.21
CA PHE A 24 -7.43 -0.31 -1.41
C PHE A 24 -6.47 0.47 -2.30
N ARG A 25 -6.65 1.79 -2.40
CA ARG A 25 -5.76 2.66 -3.17
C ARG A 25 -4.36 2.72 -2.56
N HIS A 26 -4.29 2.79 -1.23
CA HIS A 26 -3.01 2.69 -0.52
C HIS A 26 -2.32 1.34 -0.75
N THR A 27 -3.09 0.25 -0.68
CA THR A 27 -2.58 -1.11 -0.88
C THR A 27 -2.06 -1.29 -2.30
N PHE A 28 -2.81 -0.84 -3.30
CA PHE A 28 -2.40 -0.86 -4.70
C PHE A 28 -1.08 -0.10 -4.91
N ALA A 29 -0.98 1.13 -4.39
CA ALA A 29 0.24 1.94 -4.52
C ALA A 29 1.45 1.27 -3.85
N ALA A 30 1.29 0.79 -2.62
CA ALA A 30 2.36 0.12 -1.88
C ALA A 30 2.84 -1.16 -2.59
N LEU A 31 1.92 -1.96 -3.13
CA LEU A 31 2.26 -3.18 -3.87
C LEU A 31 3.04 -2.87 -5.15
N GLN A 32 2.60 -1.89 -5.93
CA GLN A 32 3.31 -1.50 -7.16
C GLN A 32 4.75 -1.09 -6.86
N VAL A 33 4.95 -0.25 -5.83
CA VAL A 33 6.30 0.18 -5.43
C VAL A 33 7.12 -0.99 -4.86
N ALA A 34 6.50 -1.89 -4.09
CA ALA A 34 7.16 -3.07 -3.54
C ALA A 34 7.65 -4.03 -4.64
N LEU A 35 6.88 -4.17 -5.71
CA LEU A 35 7.20 -4.96 -6.90
C LEU A 35 8.20 -4.26 -7.84
N GLY A 36 8.70 -3.07 -7.47
CA GLY A 36 9.73 -2.35 -8.22
C GLY A 36 9.20 -1.46 -9.33
N ALA A 37 7.90 -1.15 -9.35
CA ALA A 37 7.38 -0.14 -10.26
C ALA A 37 7.98 1.24 -9.94
N ASP A 38 8.34 1.97 -11.00
CA ASP A 38 8.85 3.32 -10.86
C ASP A 38 7.80 4.27 -10.25
N ILE A 39 8.24 5.18 -9.38
CA ILE A 39 7.34 6.08 -8.63
C ILE A 39 6.53 6.98 -9.58
N TYR A 40 7.10 7.44 -10.70
CA TYR A 40 6.37 8.25 -11.67
C TYR A 40 5.29 7.45 -12.39
N THR A 41 5.52 6.15 -12.60
CA THR A 41 4.50 5.23 -13.11
C THR A 41 3.33 5.10 -12.11
N VAL A 42 3.64 4.89 -10.83
CA VAL A 42 2.62 4.76 -9.78
C VAL A 42 1.82 6.06 -9.60
N ILE A 43 2.47 7.21 -9.68
CA ILE A 43 1.80 8.53 -9.66
C ILE A 43 0.78 8.67 -10.78
N LYS A 44 1.15 8.27 -12.00
CA LYS A 44 0.25 8.32 -13.16
C LYS A 44 -0.93 7.36 -12.98
N MET A 45 -0.70 6.15 -12.46
CA MET A 45 -1.77 5.19 -12.15
C MET A 45 -2.74 5.71 -11.09
N LEU A 46 -2.26 6.51 -10.15
CA LEU A 46 -3.06 7.13 -9.10
C LEU A 46 -3.64 8.49 -9.50
N THR A 47 -3.29 9.03 -10.66
CA THR A 47 -3.68 10.39 -11.10
C THR A 47 -3.27 11.47 -10.09
N HIS A 48 -2.10 11.31 -9.46
CA HIS A 48 -1.57 12.29 -8.51
C HIS A 48 -0.87 13.44 -9.25
N LYS A 49 -1.20 14.68 -8.90
CA LYS A 49 -0.53 15.88 -9.43
C LYS A 49 0.84 16.13 -8.78
N ASN A 50 1.04 15.64 -7.55
CA ASN A 50 2.25 15.88 -6.78
C ASN A 50 2.93 14.56 -6.37
N VAL A 51 4.22 14.45 -6.67
CA VAL A 51 5.11 13.35 -6.27
C VAL A 51 5.05 13.08 -4.77
N SER A 52 4.97 14.14 -3.95
CA SER A 52 5.05 14.05 -2.49
C SER A 52 4.00 13.14 -1.88
N THR A 53 2.80 13.11 -2.46
CA THR A 53 1.70 12.25 -2.01
C THR A 53 1.95 10.76 -2.24
N THR A 54 2.82 10.40 -3.19
CA THR A 54 3.18 9.01 -3.51
C THR A 54 4.51 8.61 -2.88
N GLN A 55 5.36 9.57 -2.53
CA GLN A 55 6.65 9.35 -1.90
C GLN A 55 6.54 8.51 -0.62
N ILE A 56 5.45 8.68 0.13
CA ILE A 56 5.17 7.91 1.35
C ILE A 56 5.22 6.38 1.13
N TYR A 57 4.88 5.89 -0.06
CA TYR A 57 4.92 4.45 -0.37
C TYR A 57 6.34 3.96 -0.67
N ALA A 58 7.17 4.81 -1.30
CA ALA A 58 8.58 4.49 -1.50
C ALA A 58 9.34 4.43 -0.18
N ASP A 59 9.06 5.37 0.72
CA ASP A 59 9.69 5.40 2.04
C ASP A 59 9.29 4.17 2.87
N LEU A 60 8.01 3.78 2.81
CA LEU A 60 7.51 2.55 3.44
C LEU A 60 8.24 1.30 2.92
N VAL A 61 8.33 1.11 1.61
CA VAL A 61 8.99 -0.06 1.00
C VAL A 61 10.48 -0.07 1.34
N ASN A 62 11.15 1.08 1.35
CA ASN A 62 12.55 1.18 1.74
C ASN A 62 12.77 0.79 3.20
N ALA A 63 11.88 1.18 4.11
CA ALA A 63 11.92 0.77 5.51
C ALA A 63 11.77 -0.75 5.65
N MET A 64 10.81 -1.36 4.94
CA MET A 64 10.60 -2.82 4.94
C MET A 64 11.81 -3.58 4.38
N LYS A 65 12.44 -3.08 3.32
CA LYS A 65 13.67 -3.66 2.75
C LYS A 65 14.82 -3.65 3.75
N ARG A 66 15.02 -2.54 4.46
CA ARG A 66 16.05 -2.42 5.52
C ARG A 66 15.79 -3.39 6.66
N GLU A 67 14.54 -3.47 7.14
CA GLU A 67 14.15 -4.41 8.18
C GLU A 67 14.42 -5.86 7.75
N SER A 68 14.09 -6.21 6.51
CA SER A 68 14.29 -7.55 5.96
C SER A 68 15.78 -7.89 5.84
N ALA A 69 16.63 -6.95 5.42
CA ALA A 69 18.07 -7.13 5.38
C ALA A 69 18.66 -7.37 6.79
N ASN A 70 18.18 -6.65 7.79
CA ASN A 70 18.64 -6.80 9.18
C ASN A 70 18.28 -8.16 9.81
N LYS A 71 17.26 -8.86 9.28
CA LYS A 71 16.90 -10.22 9.74
C LYS A 71 17.97 -11.26 9.38
N ILE A 72 18.82 -11.00 8.39
CA ILE A 72 19.93 -11.87 7.98
C ILE A 72 21.23 -11.44 8.69
N SER A 73 21.13 -10.81 9.87
CA SER A 73 22.31 -10.53 10.68
C SER A 73 22.91 -11.84 11.21
N LEU A 74 24.05 -12.22 10.63
CA LEU A 74 24.89 -13.31 11.10
C LEU A 74 25.47 -12.91 12.46
N LYS A 75 24.82 -13.35 13.55
CA LYS A 75 25.48 -13.47 14.85
C LYS A 75 26.43 -14.65 14.83
#